data_AF-A0A8S3XSB0-F1
#
_entry.id   AF-A0A8S3XSB0-F1
#
_cell.length_a   1.000
_cell.length_b   1.000
_cell.length_c   1.000
_cell.angle_alpha   90.00
_cell.angle_beta   90.00
_cell.angle_gamma   90.00
#
_symmetry.space_group_name_H-M   'P 1'
#
loop_
_entity.id
_entity.type
_entity.pdbx_description
1 polymer ?
#
loop_
_entity_poly.entity_id
_entity_poly.type
_entity_poly.pdbx_seq_one_letter_code
_entity_poly.pdbx_strand_id
1 'polypeptide(L)'
;MNTSNSSESNLEVLKFISSVSVPRNLRHRKKPFEMSTDEEFQLRYRFVKNTVIHLSDTISSDLAPIMHRKYTLSVLEQIFLGLRFYATGIFQIVIGDDINVYKTTTSRVVYKVSKEIAKLARSYKSNKCCRPKRKKAQFFDIAGIPNVIDCVDGSHIPIQSPGGEQAELFRNTL
;
A
#
# COMPACT_ATOMS: atom_id res chain seq x y z
N MET A 1 -45.59 36.55 0.54
CA MET A 1 -44.59 35.61 0.00
C MET A 1 -43.20 36.17 0.33
N ASN A 2 -42.56 35.69 1.41
CA ASN A 2 -41.19 36.09 1.80
C ASN A 2 -40.31 34.83 1.85
N THR A 3 -39.81 34.40 0.69
CA THR A 3 -38.89 33.26 0.54
C THR A 3 -37.43 33.68 0.37
N SER A 4 -37.13 34.98 0.36
CA SER A 4 -35.80 35.51 0.05
C SER A 4 -34.83 35.55 1.25
N ASN A 5 -35.34 35.56 2.49
CA ASN A 5 -34.51 35.79 3.69
C ASN A 5 -33.81 34.50 4.21
N SER A 6 -34.27 33.32 3.77
CA SER A 6 -33.71 32.03 4.20
C SER A 6 -32.55 31.56 3.32
N SER A 7 -32.49 31.99 2.06
CA SER A 7 -31.43 31.58 1.12
C SER A 7 -30.15 32.39 1.32
N GLU A 8 -30.26 33.69 1.62
CA GLU A 8 -29.13 34.57 1.92
C GLU A 8 -28.42 34.16 3.23
N SER A 9 -29.19 33.88 4.28
CA SER A 9 -28.66 33.38 5.55
C SER A 9 -27.96 32.03 5.40
N ASN A 10 -28.50 31.12 4.58
CA ASN A 10 -27.83 29.85 4.27
C ASN A 10 -26.51 30.04 3.50
N LEU A 11 -26.46 31.02 2.58
CA LEU A 11 -25.25 31.32 1.82
C LEU A 11 -24.16 31.96 2.70
N GLU A 12 -24.55 32.80 3.66
CA GLU A 12 -23.65 33.35 4.67
C GLU A 12 -23.10 32.29 5.61
N VAL A 13 -23.95 31.35 6.06
CA VAL A 13 -23.52 30.20 6.88
C VAL A 13 -22.53 29.32 6.11
N LEU A 14 -22.78 29.04 4.82
CA LEU A 14 -21.86 28.26 3.98
C LEU A 14 -20.53 28.99 3.72
N LYS A 15 -20.56 30.30 3.47
CA LYS A 15 -19.36 31.13 3.36
C LYS A 15 -18.58 31.13 4.66
N PHE A 16 -19.26 31.26 5.80
CA PHE A 16 -18.65 31.21 7.13
C PHE A 16 -17.99 29.84 7.38
N ILE A 17 -18.70 28.73 7.17
CA ILE A 17 -18.14 27.37 7.30
C ILE A 17 -16.93 27.17 6.39
N SER A 18 -16.96 27.68 5.15
CA SER A 18 -15.82 27.59 4.22
C SER A 18 -14.62 28.45 4.62
N SER A 19 -14.87 29.54 5.36
CA SER A 19 -13.84 30.47 5.84
C SER A 19 -13.20 30.03 7.16
N VAL A 20 -13.88 29.16 7.92
CA VAL A 20 -13.35 28.59 9.16
C VAL A 20 -12.30 27.54 8.82
N SER A 21 -11.03 27.93 8.90
CA SER A 21 -9.90 27.01 8.85
C SER A 21 -9.93 26.10 10.07
N VAL A 22 -10.41 24.86 9.90
CA VAL A 22 -10.35 23.83 10.96
C VAL A 22 -8.88 23.60 11.33
N PRO A 23 -8.47 23.87 12.58
CA PRO A 23 -7.10 23.62 13.01
C PRO A 23 -6.79 22.14 12.84
N ARG A 24 -5.63 21.83 12.24
CA ARG A 24 -5.18 20.44 12.16
C ARG A 24 -4.97 19.94 13.58
N ASN A 25 -5.74 18.92 13.98
CA ASN A 25 -5.49 18.20 15.22
C ASN A 25 -4.14 17.47 15.08
N LEU A 26 -3.10 18.05 15.67
CA LEU A 26 -1.75 17.49 15.70
C LEU A 26 -1.69 16.38 16.75
N ARG A 27 -2.19 15.20 16.40
CA ARG A 27 -2.05 14.00 17.24
C ARG A 27 -0.68 13.37 17.01
N HIS A 28 -0.10 12.80 18.07
CA HIS A 28 1.15 12.05 17.98
C HIS A 28 1.01 10.90 16.97
N ARG A 29 1.96 10.80 16.04
CA ARG A 29 1.99 9.73 15.05
C ARG A 29 2.58 8.48 15.67
N LYS A 30 1.96 7.34 15.38
CA LYS A 30 2.50 6.03 15.75
C LYS A 30 3.84 5.82 15.05
N LYS A 31 4.79 5.18 15.73
CA LYS A 31 6.08 4.79 15.17
C LYS A 31 6.17 3.27 15.04
N PRO A 32 5.76 2.69 13.90
CA PRO A 32 5.66 1.23 13.73
C PRO A 32 6.97 0.46 14.00
N PHE A 33 8.13 1.05 13.70
CA PHE A 33 9.44 0.42 14.00
C PHE A 33 9.68 0.22 15.50
N GLU A 34 9.28 1.19 16.32
CA GLU A 34 9.56 1.22 17.77
C GLU A 34 8.50 0.43 18.56
N MET A 35 7.26 0.38 18.06
CA MET A 35 6.12 -0.16 18.81
C MET A 35 5.73 -1.60 18.46
N SER A 36 6.34 -2.21 17.44
CA SER A 36 5.98 -3.56 16.99
C SER A 36 7.18 -4.48 16.98
N THR A 37 6.98 -5.76 17.35
CA THR A 37 8.00 -6.79 17.10
C THR A 37 8.19 -7.01 15.61
N ASP A 38 9.20 -7.79 15.22
CA ASP A 38 9.47 -8.06 13.81
C ASP A 38 8.35 -8.89 13.17
N GLU A 39 7.80 -9.85 13.92
CA GLU A 39 6.67 -10.68 13.49
C GLU A 39 5.40 -9.84 13.32
N GLU A 40 5.09 -8.99 14.30
CA GLU A 40 3.93 -8.08 14.22
C GLU A 40 4.05 -7.10 13.06
N PHE A 41 5.27 -6.58 12.84
CA PHE A 41 5.55 -5.69 11.74
C PHE A 41 5.35 -6.41 10.40
N GLN A 42 5.90 -7.61 10.25
CA GLN A 42 5.73 -8.41 9.05
C GLN A 42 4.27 -8.77 8.79
N LEU A 43 3.49 -9.12 9.83
CA LEU A 43 2.07 -9.41 9.69
C LEU A 43 1.27 -8.17 9.20
N ARG A 44 1.59 -6.99 9.72
CA ARG A 44 0.84 -5.74 9.44
C ARG A 44 1.24 -5.08 8.13
N TYR A 45 2.50 -5.20 7.73
CA TYR A 45 3.06 -4.50 6.57
C TYR A 45 3.43 -5.44 5.42
N ARG A 46 3.47 -6.77 5.63
CA ARG A 46 3.96 -7.78 4.66
C ARG A 46 5.41 -7.58 4.22
N PHE A 47 6.20 -6.86 5.01
CA PHE A 47 7.62 -6.62 4.79
C PHE A 47 8.40 -6.79 6.08
N VAL A 48 9.64 -7.24 5.97
CA VAL A 48 10.59 -7.26 7.08
C VAL A 48 11.18 -5.86 7.27
N LYS A 49 11.43 -5.47 8.52
CA LYS A 49 11.97 -4.15 8.90
C LYS A 49 13.22 -3.76 8.11
N ASN A 50 14.19 -4.66 8.00
CA ASN A 50 15.43 -4.42 7.24
C ASN A 50 15.17 -4.11 5.76
N THR A 51 14.20 -4.78 5.14
CA THR A 51 13.80 -4.49 3.75
C THR A 51 13.21 -3.09 3.62
N VAL A 52 12.45 -2.63 4.63
CA VAL A 52 11.87 -1.29 4.64
C VAL A 52 12.94 -0.21 4.85
N ILE A 53 13.95 -0.47 5.69
CA ILE A 53 15.11 0.43 5.85
C ILE A 53 15.87 0.53 4.53
N HIS A 54 16.21 -0.61 3.92
CA HIS A 54 16.92 -0.61 2.63
C HIS A 54 16.11 0.09 1.52
N LEU A 55 14.80 -0.16 1.47
CA LEU A 55 13.91 0.55 0.57
C LEU A 55 13.98 2.05 0.82
N SER A 56 13.81 2.48 2.09
CA SER A 56 13.88 3.88 2.49
C SER A 56 15.16 4.54 2.00
N ASP A 57 16.32 3.96 2.27
CA ASP A 57 17.60 4.51 1.84
C ASP A 57 17.70 4.65 0.32
N THR A 58 17.10 3.71 -0.42
CA THR A 58 17.09 3.70 -1.89
C THR A 58 16.23 4.82 -2.48
N ILE A 59 15.10 5.17 -1.85
CA ILE A 59 14.12 6.12 -2.41
C ILE A 59 14.03 7.44 -1.63
N SER A 60 14.83 7.61 -0.57
CA SER A 60 14.77 8.77 0.34
C SER A 60 14.98 10.10 -0.37
N SER A 61 15.94 10.16 -1.30
CA SER A 61 16.25 11.37 -2.07
C SER A 61 15.05 11.88 -2.88
N ASP A 62 14.26 10.97 -3.45
CA ASP A 62 13.10 11.29 -4.27
C ASP A 62 11.82 11.52 -3.44
N LEU A 63 11.79 10.97 -2.21
CA LEU A 63 10.67 11.09 -1.28
C LEU A 63 10.69 12.34 -0.40
N ALA A 64 11.64 13.25 -0.64
CA ALA A 64 11.82 14.51 0.10
C ALA A 64 10.48 15.17 0.51
N PRO A 65 10.40 15.74 1.73
CA PRO A 65 9.15 16.23 2.31
C PRO A 65 8.45 17.18 1.34
N ILE A 66 7.18 16.92 1.03
CA ILE A 66 6.39 17.65 0.03
C ILE A 66 6.27 19.16 0.35
N MET A 67 6.64 19.60 1.57
CA MET A 67 6.62 21.01 1.99
C MET A 67 7.64 21.28 3.11
N HIS A 68 8.24 22.48 3.12
CA HIS A 68 9.04 23.07 4.23
C HIS A 68 8.21 23.40 5.49
N ARG A 69 7.10 22.70 5.75
CA ARG A 69 6.28 22.90 6.96
C ARG A 69 6.82 22.06 8.11
N LYS A 70 6.80 22.62 9.32
CA LYS A 70 7.19 21.98 10.60
C LYS A 70 6.52 20.63 10.93
N TYR A 71 5.57 20.15 10.11
CA TYR A 71 4.74 18.97 10.38
C TYR A 71 4.54 18.06 9.16
N THR A 72 5.47 18.08 8.20
CA THR A 72 5.44 17.18 7.04
C THR A 72 5.72 15.73 7.47
N LEU A 73 5.20 14.74 6.75
CA LEU A 73 5.50 13.34 7.00
C LEU A 73 6.97 13.06 6.68
N SER A 74 7.65 12.31 7.54
CA SER A 74 8.99 11.80 7.25
C SER A 74 8.96 10.82 6.08
N VAL A 75 10.12 10.54 5.48
CA VAL A 75 10.23 9.53 4.40
C VAL A 75 9.72 8.17 4.88
N LEU A 76 10.10 7.75 6.08
CA LEU A 76 9.63 6.49 6.68
C LEU A 76 8.13 6.48 6.93
N GLU A 77 7.55 7.57 7.43
CA GLU A 77 6.10 7.69 7.62
C GLU A 77 5.34 7.58 6.28
N GLN A 78 5.89 8.18 5.22
CA GLN A 78 5.32 8.06 3.88
C GLN A 78 5.36 6.61 3.38
N ILE A 79 6.50 5.94 3.54
CA ILE A 79 6.68 4.54 3.14
C ILE A 79 5.73 3.64 3.91
N PHE A 80 5.63 3.80 5.23
CA PHE A 80 4.70 3.01 6.05
C PHE A 80 3.26 3.17 5.62
N LEU A 81 2.85 4.40 5.30
CA LEU A 81 1.50 4.65 4.82
C LEU A 81 1.22 3.93 3.49
N GLY A 82 2.20 3.94 2.58
CA GLY A 82 2.13 3.18 1.32
C GLY A 82 2.09 1.67 1.54
N LEU A 83 3.01 1.14 2.34
CA LEU A 83 3.09 -0.30 2.64
C LEU A 83 1.83 -0.81 3.33
N ARG A 84 1.27 -0.04 4.27
CA ARG A 84 0.01 -0.39 4.94
C ARG A 84 -1.14 -0.48 3.95
N PHE A 85 -1.20 0.44 2.99
CA PHE A 85 -2.18 0.38 1.90
C PHE A 85 -2.01 -0.88 1.04
N TYR A 86 -0.79 -1.23 0.64
CA TYR A 86 -0.55 -2.43 -0.17
C TYR A 86 -0.83 -3.73 0.59
N ALA A 87 -0.51 -3.77 1.88
CA ALA A 87 -0.67 -4.96 2.70
C ALA A 87 -2.15 -5.30 2.97
N THR A 88 -2.98 -4.27 3.10
CA THR A 88 -4.38 -4.42 3.55
C THR A 88 -5.42 -4.20 2.44
N GLY A 89 -5.12 -3.38 1.43
CA GLY A 89 -6.07 -3.01 0.38
C GLY A 89 -7.31 -2.25 0.86
N ILE A 90 -7.31 -1.71 2.08
CA ILE A 90 -8.48 -1.03 2.67
C ILE A 90 -8.57 0.45 2.24
N PHE A 91 -9.67 1.10 2.62
CA PHE A 91 -9.93 2.50 2.32
C PHE A 91 -8.87 3.45 2.89
N GLN A 92 -8.43 4.41 2.06
CA GLN A 92 -7.42 5.42 2.42
C GLN A 92 -7.79 6.31 3.62
N ILE A 93 -9.08 6.43 3.95
CA ILE A 93 -9.54 7.13 5.16
C ILE A 93 -9.06 6.38 6.39
N VAL A 94 -9.35 5.07 6.47
CA VAL A 94 -8.98 4.20 7.61
C VAL A 94 -7.46 4.16 7.82
N ILE A 95 -6.70 4.07 6.72
CA ILE A 95 -5.23 4.07 6.79
C ILE A 95 -4.70 5.45 7.19
N GLY A 96 -5.36 6.52 6.74
CA GLY A 96 -5.05 7.87 7.18
C GLY A 96 -5.23 8.03 8.70
N ASP A 97 -6.32 7.49 9.23
CA ASP A 97 -6.65 7.53 10.65
C ASP A 97 -5.60 6.79 11.51
N ASP A 98 -5.03 5.67 11.01
CA ASP A 98 -3.96 4.91 11.70
C ASP A 98 -2.74 5.77 12.09
N ILE A 99 -2.41 6.79 11.27
CA ILE A 99 -1.29 7.71 11.49
C ILE A 99 -1.73 9.18 11.61
N ASN A 100 -3.02 9.43 11.83
CA ASN A 100 -3.62 10.75 11.98
C ASN A 100 -3.34 11.71 10.81
N VAL A 101 -3.58 11.26 9.57
CA VAL A 101 -3.50 12.09 8.36
C VAL A 101 -4.80 12.05 7.56
N TYR A 102 -5.13 13.16 6.90
CA TYR A 102 -6.30 13.22 6.02
C TYR A 102 -6.14 12.29 4.81
N LYS A 103 -7.27 11.75 4.34
CA LYS A 103 -7.38 10.96 3.10
C LYS A 103 -6.61 11.57 1.92
N THR A 104 -6.71 12.88 1.72
CA THR A 104 -6.05 13.59 0.61
C THR A 104 -4.52 13.54 0.72
N THR A 105 -3.98 13.51 1.94
CA THR A 105 -2.56 13.27 2.19
C THR A 105 -2.21 11.82 1.92
N THR A 106 -3.01 10.86 2.41
CA THR A 106 -2.82 9.43 2.13
C THR A 106 -2.75 9.14 0.64
N SER A 107 -3.71 9.65 -0.14
CA SER A 107 -3.75 9.49 -1.59
C SER A 107 -2.46 9.97 -2.27
N ARG A 108 -1.99 11.18 -1.94
CA ARG A 108 -0.78 11.76 -2.52
C ARG A 108 0.48 10.96 -2.16
N VAL A 109 0.56 10.51 -0.91
CA VAL A 109 1.69 9.71 -0.41
C VAL A 109 1.72 8.34 -1.08
N VAL A 110 0.59 7.64 -1.14
CA VAL A 110 0.48 6.32 -1.82
C VAL A 110 0.92 6.46 -3.28
N TYR A 111 0.43 7.48 -3.99
CA TYR A 111 0.85 7.75 -5.37
C TYR A 111 2.37 7.97 -5.47
N LYS A 112 2.94 8.82 -4.59
CA LYS A 112 4.37 9.15 -4.61
C LYS A 112 5.23 7.90 -4.34
N VAL A 113 4.92 7.15 -3.29
CA VAL A 113 5.63 5.91 -2.93
C VAL A 113 5.51 4.88 -4.06
N SER A 114 4.31 4.68 -4.62
CA SER A 114 4.11 3.78 -5.76
C SER A 114 4.96 4.17 -6.96
N LYS A 115 5.03 5.47 -7.28
CA LYS A 115 5.81 5.99 -8.40
C LYS A 115 7.31 5.71 -8.22
N GLU A 116 7.85 5.97 -7.03
CA GLU A 116 9.27 5.74 -6.77
C GLU A 116 9.63 4.25 -6.76
N ILE A 117 8.80 3.40 -6.14
CA ILE A 117 8.97 1.95 -6.21
C ILE A 117 8.92 1.44 -7.67
N ALA A 118 8.01 1.98 -8.48
CA ALA A 118 7.90 1.59 -9.88
C ALA A 118 9.15 1.92 -10.71
N LYS A 119 9.89 2.99 -10.38
CA LYS A 119 11.17 3.31 -11.05
C LYS A 119 12.21 2.22 -10.79
N LEU A 120 12.25 1.66 -9.58
CA LEU A 120 13.17 0.58 -9.21
C LEU A 120 12.86 -0.75 -9.92
N ALA A 121 11.61 -0.97 -10.34
CA ALA A 121 11.18 -2.24 -10.91
C ALA A 121 12.03 -2.69 -12.11
N ARG A 122 12.55 -1.76 -12.92
CA ARG A 122 13.42 -2.11 -14.07
C ARG A 122 14.76 -2.70 -13.62
N SER A 123 15.38 -2.10 -12.60
CA SER A 123 16.65 -2.57 -12.04
C SER A 123 16.52 -3.97 -11.42
N TYR A 124 15.42 -4.22 -10.70
CA TYR A 124 15.17 -5.54 -10.09
C TYR A 124 14.74 -6.62 -11.10
N LYS A 125 14.09 -6.25 -12.21
CA LYS A 125 13.70 -7.21 -13.26
C LYS A 125 14.86 -7.65 -14.15
N SER A 126 15.79 -6.74 -14.47
CA SER A 126 16.93 -7.02 -15.37
C SER A 126 17.92 -8.04 -14.79
N ASN A 127 18.12 -8.05 -13.48
CA ASN A 127 19.09 -8.91 -12.79
C ASN A 127 18.75 -10.43 -12.75
N LYS A 128 17.66 -10.89 -13.39
CA LYS A 128 17.25 -12.32 -13.39
C LYS A 128 17.56 -13.09 -14.68
N CYS A 129 18.34 -12.52 -15.61
CA CYS A 129 18.57 -13.09 -16.95
C CYS A 129 19.09 -14.56 -16.96
N CYS A 130 19.85 -15.00 -15.96
CA CYS A 130 20.60 -16.27 -16.05
C CYS A 130 20.00 -17.47 -15.30
N ARG A 131 18.90 -17.30 -14.53
CA ARG A 131 18.29 -18.35 -13.68
C ARG A 131 17.00 -19.05 -14.18
N PRO A 132 16.36 -18.74 -15.34
CA PRO A 132 15.02 -19.28 -15.64
C PRO A 132 14.95 -20.79 -15.88
N LYS A 133 15.96 -21.40 -16.54
CA LYS A 133 15.82 -22.79 -17.05
C LYS A 133 15.73 -23.82 -15.92
N ARG A 134 16.58 -23.71 -14.90
CA ARG A 134 16.62 -24.67 -13.78
C ARG A 134 15.38 -24.59 -12.90
N LYS A 135 14.88 -23.39 -12.62
CA LYS A 135 13.66 -23.19 -11.80
C LYS A 135 12.41 -23.74 -12.50
N LYS A 136 12.30 -23.54 -13.81
CA LYS A 136 11.18 -24.07 -14.61
C LYS A 136 11.07 -25.60 -14.52
N ALA A 137 12.20 -26.31 -14.64
CA ALA A 137 12.23 -27.76 -14.49
C ALA A 137 11.81 -28.18 -13.07
N GLN A 138 12.37 -27.54 -12.04
CA GLN A 138 12.06 -27.87 -10.63
C GLN A 138 10.56 -27.70 -10.29
N PHE A 139 9.90 -26.64 -10.76
CA PHE A 139 8.45 -26.47 -10.54
C PHE A 139 7.61 -27.50 -11.30
N PHE A 140 8.05 -27.89 -12.50
CA PHE A 140 7.41 -28.95 -13.26
C PHE A 140 7.58 -30.31 -12.57
N ASP A 141 8.75 -30.60 -12.01
CA ASP A 141 9.00 -31.85 -11.28
C ASP A 141 8.18 -31.97 -9.99
N ILE A 142 7.93 -30.86 -9.29
CA ILE A 142 7.17 -30.86 -8.02
C ILE A 142 5.67 -31.06 -8.24
N ALA A 143 5.07 -30.32 -9.18
CA ALA A 143 3.61 -30.23 -9.31
C ALA A 143 3.11 -30.19 -10.77
N GLY A 144 3.96 -30.50 -11.75
CA GLY A 144 3.61 -30.49 -13.17
C GLY A 144 3.35 -29.10 -13.75
N ILE A 145 3.64 -28.01 -13.01
CA ILE A 145 3.33 -26.64 -13.46
C ILE A 145 4.41 -26.17 -14.42
N PRO A 146 4.12 -26.04 -15.73
CA PRO A 146 5.14 -25.67 -16.69
C PRO A 146 5.45 -24.16 -16.62
N ASN A 147 6.66 -23.79 -17.04
CA ASN A 147 7.06 -22.40 -17.26
C ASN A 147 7.10 -21.47 -16.02
N VAL A 148 7.05 -21.99 -14.80
CA VAL A 148 7.21 -21.17 -13.58
C VAL A 148 8.64 -20.63 -13.46
N ILE A 149 8.79 -19.31 -13.39
CA ILE A 149 10.10 -18.65 -13.30
C ILE A 149 10.45 -18.32 -11.84
N ASP A 150 9.44 -17.98 -11.03
CA ASP A 150 9.55 -17.74 -9.59
C ASP A 150 8.16 -17.81 -8.94
N CYS A 151 8.11 -18.00 -7.62
CA CYS A 151 6.89 -17.80 -6.83
C CYS A 151 7.15 -16.71 -5.78
N VAL A 152 6.12 -15.90 -5.51
CA VAL A 152 6.12 -14.89 -4.44
C VAL A 152 4.78 -15.02 -3.74
N ASP A 153 4.79 -15.34 -2.45
CA ASP A 153 3.61 -15.47 -1.58
C ASP A 153 2.37 -16.07 -2.27
N GLY A 154 2.35 -17.40 -2.39
CA GLY A 154 1.23 -18.11 -2.99
C GLY A 154 -0.04 -17.99 -2.14
N SER A 155 -1.16 -17.64 -2.78
CA SER A 155 -2.50 -17.82 -2.20
C SER A 155 -3.14 -19.01 -2.90
N HIS A 156 -3.48 -20.04 -2.13
CA HIS A 156 -4.23 -21.17 -2.66
C HIS A 156 -5.70 -20.77 -2.82
N ILE A 157 -6.13 -20.56 -4.07
CA ILE A 157 -7.51 -20.21 -4.39
C ILE A 157 -8.20 -21.48 -4.91
N PRO A 158 -9.17 -22.06 -4.18
CA PRO A 158 -9.92 -23.18 -4.70
C PRO A 158 -10.73 -22.72 -5.91
N ILE A 159 -10.59 -23.45 -7.01
CA ILE A 159 -11.40 -23.23 -8.20
C ILE A 159 -12.72 -23.98 -7.98
N GLN A 160 -13.86 -23.33 -8.23
CA GLN A 160 -15.12 -24.06 -8.28
C GLN A 160 -15.06 -25.06 -9.43
N SER A 161 -15.33 -26.33 -9.14
CA SER A 161 -15.24 -27.38 -10.15
C SER A 161 -16.13 -27.03 -11.35
N PRO A 162 -15.59 -26.96 -12.57
CA PRO A 162 -16.37 -26.67 -13.76
C PRO A 162 -17.37 -27.79 -14.12
N GLY A 163 -17.31 -28.94 -13.44
CA GLY A 163 -18.13 -30.12 -13.72
C GLY A 163 -17.70 -30.85 -15.01
N GLY A 164 -18.49 -31.85 -15.42
CA GLY A 164 -18.27 -32.65 -16.63
C GLY A 164 -17.25 -33.78 -16.48
N GLU A 165 -16.99 -34.51 -17.58
CA GLU A 165 -16.08 -35.67 -17.62
C GLU A 165 -14.64 -35.35 -17.20
N GLN A 166 -14.23 -34.08 -17.32
CA GLN A 166 -12.88 -33.61 -17.01
C GLN A 166 -12.77 -32.96 -15.62
N ALA A 167 -13.82 -33.03 -14.78
CA ALA A 167 -13.84 -32.39 -13.46
C ALA A 167 -12.68 -32.85 -12.55
N GLU A 168 -12.26 -34.11 -12.68
CA GLU A 168 -11.15 -34.68 -11.89
C GLU A 168 -9.80 -34.03 -12.20
N LEU A 169 -9.61 -33.39 -13.38
CA LEU A 169 -8.39 -32.64 -13.70
C LEU A 169 -8.18 -31.41 -12.82
N PHE A 170 -9.24 -30.91 -12.19
CA PHE A 170 -9.22 -29.70 -11.37
C PHE A 170 -9.31 -30.03 -9.87
N ARG A 171 -9.30 -31.32 -9.51
CA ARG A 171 -9.32 -31.76 -8.13
C ARG A 171 -7.90 -31.69 -7.57
N ASN A 172 -7.75 -30.93 -6.48
CA ASN A 172 -6.51 -31.01 -5.70
C ASN A 172 -6.51 -32.33 -4.93
N THR A 173 -5.72 -33.29 -5.41
CA THR A 173 -5.32 -34.46 -4.65
C THR A 173 -4.27 -34.01 -3.63
N LEU A 174 -4.71 -33.54 -2.47
CA LEU A 174 -3.84 -33.48 -1.30
C LEU A 174 -3.58 -34.90 -0.79
#